data_AF-X6NZT1-F1
#
_entry.id   AF-X6NZT1-F1
#
_cell.length_a   1.000
_cell.length_b   1.000
_cell.length_c   1.000
_cell.angle_alpha   90.00
_cell.angle_beta   90.00
_cell.angle_gamma   90.00
#
_symmetry.space_group_name_H-M   'P 1'
#
loop_
_entity.id
_entity.type
_entity.pdbx_description
1 polymer ?
#
loop_
_entity_poly.entity_id
_entity_poly.type
_entity_poly.pdbx_seq_one_letter_code
_entity_poly.pdbx_strand_id
1 'polypeptide(L)'
;MSLKAFIYLEKKMHEVTLASLDLKCLKEKVVELLNKTKNSNSSLHFKIADNSGQEINNDQQLQNAFQTQPVFFFVHFNQSFVSFFFIHLFFF
;
A
#
# COMPACT_ATOMS: atom_id res chain seq x y z
N MET A 1 17.78 13.99 6.70
CA MET A 1 17.34 13.18 5.53
C MET A 1 15.85 13.38 5.37
N SER A 2 15.36 13.73 4.19
CA SER A 2 13.92 13.90 3.97
C SER A 2 13.29 12.53 3.68
N LEU A 3 12.27 12.12 4.45
CA LEU A 3 11.58 10.83 4.29
C LEU A 3 10.48 10.91 3.22
N LYS A 4 10.84 11.47 2.07
CA LYS A 4 9.96 11.56 0.90
C LYS A 4 9.92 10.21 0.19
N ALA A 5 8.72 9.77 -0.15
CA ALA A 5 8.50 8.57 -0.92
C ALA A 5 7.31 8.75 -1.86
N PHE A 6 7.27 7.96 -2.91
CA PHE A 6 6.14 7.89 -3.83
C PHE A 6 5.40 6.57 -3.61
N ILE A 7 4.10 6.67 -3.36
CA ILE A 7 3.21 5.51 -3.22
C ILE A 7 2.37 5.39 -4.48
N TYR A 8 2.49 4.25 -5.15
CA TYR A 8 1.66 3.87 -6.28
C TYR A 8 0.45 3.08 -5.78
N LEU A 9 -0.73 3.67 -5.94
CA LEU A 9 -2.01 3.18 -5.44
C LEU A 9 -3.07 3.28 -6.54
N GLU A 10 -3.73 2.17 -6.90
CA GLU A 10 -4.83 2.13 -7.87
C GLU A 10 -4.55 2.92 -9.18
N LYS A 11 -3.32 2.79 -9.70
CA LYS A 11 -2.82 3.48 -10.91
C LYS A 11 -2.53 4.98 -10.75
N LYS A 12 -2.54 5.50 -9.53
CA LYS A 12 -2.15 6.87 -9.19
C LYS A 12 -0.87 6.87 -8.35
N MET A 13 -0.01 7.84 -8.62
CA MET A 13 1.20 8.08 -7.86
C MET A 13 0.96 9.23 -6.87
N HIS A 14 1.26 8.99 -5.61
CA HIS A 14 1.11 9.96 -4.52
C HIS A 14 2.47 10.25 -3.89
N GLU A 15 2.91 11.50 -3.91
CA GLU A 15 4.06 11.93 -3.10
C GLU A 15 3.62 12.02 -1.64
N VAL A 16 4.36 11.36 -0.75
CA VAL A 16 4.14 11.41 0.69
C VAL A 16 5.45 11.70 1.41
N THR A 17 5.32 12.31 2.58
CA THR A 17 6.43 12.43 3.55
C THR A 17 6.07 11.60 4.77
N LEU A 18 6.91 10.62 5.11
CA LEU A 18 6.75 9.83 6.32
C LEU A 18 7.28 10.61 7.53
N ALA A 19 6.62 10.46 8.68
CA ALA A 19 7.08 11.05 9.93
C ALA A 19 8.26 10.25 10.54
N SER A 20 8.27 8.94 10.31
CA SER A 20 9.30 8.02 10.76
C SER A 20 9.48 6.86 9.76
N LEU A 21 10.64 6.19 9.81
CA LEU A 21 10.96 5.00 9.02
C LEU A 21 10.45 3.72 9.67
N ASP A 22 9.18 3.73 10.04
CA ASP A 22 8.50 2.58 10.64
C ASP A 22 7.43 2.06 9.68
N LEU A 23 7.35 0.74 9.52
CA LEU A 23 6.36 0.09 8.65
C LEU A 23 4.93 0.45 9.05
N LYS A 24 4.71 0.65 10.36
CA LYS A 24 3.43 1.13 10.89
C LYS A 24 3.06 2.50 10.29
N CYS A 25 3.99 3.45 10.29
CA CYS A 25 3.76 4.80 9.74
C CYS A 25 3.46 4.74 8.23
N LEU A 26 4.18 3.90 7.49
CA LEU A 26 3.92 3.68 6.07
C LEU A 26 2.51 3.10 5.82
N LYS A 27 2.12 2.08 6.59
CA LYS A 27 0.77 1.47 6.48
C LYS A 27 -0.34 2.47 6.82
N GLU A 28 -0.17 3.27 7.86
CA GLU A 28 -1.12 4.34 8.22
C GLU A 28 -1.27 5.35 7.09
N LYS A 29 -0.18 5.74 6.42
CA LYS A 29 -0.22 6.62 5.26
C LYS A 29 -0.94 6.00 4.05
N VAL A 30 -0.73 4.72 3.78
CA VAL A 30 -1.48 4.00 2.74
C VAL A 30 -2.98 3.97 3.05
N VAL A 31 -3.35 3.71 4.31
CA VAL A 31 -4.74 3.74 4.76
C VAL A 31 -5.35 5.14 4.63
N GLU A 32 -4.60 6.18 4.99
CA GLU A 32 -5.03 7.57 4.81
C GLU A 32 -5.33 7.90 3.34
N LEU A 33 -4.46 7.47 2.42
CA LEU A 33 -4.65 7.63 0.97
C LEU A 33 -5.85 6.84 0.45
N LEU A 34 -6.05 5.62 0.97
CA LEU A 34 -7.19 4.77 0.63
C LEU A 34 -8.52 5.40 1.04
N ASN A 35 -8.62 5.90 2.27
CA ASN A 35 -9.82 6.56 2.79
C ASN A 35 -10.16 7.85 2.01
N LYS A 36 -9.16 8.57 1.51
CA LYS A 36 -9.35 9.73 0.62
C LYS A 36 -9.88 9.33 -0.76
N THR A 37 -9.54 8.13 -1.23
CA THR A 37 -9.84 7.68 -2.61
C THR A 37 -11.15 6.89 -2.68
N LYS A 38 -11.50 6.16 -1.63
CA LYS A 38 -12.73 5.34 -1.54
C LYS A 38 -13.52 5.69 -0.28
N ASN A 39 -14.80 5.99 -0.45
CA ASN A 39 -15.76 6.21 0.63
C ASN A 39 -16.22 4.89 1.29
N SER A 40 -15.34 3.88 1.37
CA SER A 40 -15.70 2.54 1.80
C SER A 40 -14.79 2.06 2.93
N ASN A 41 -15.39 1.86 4.12
CA ASN A 41 -14.81 1.25 5.32
C ASN A 41 -14.42 -0.24 5.15
N SER A 42 -14.18 -0.70 3.92
CA SER A 42 -13.72 -2.06 3.68
C SER A 42 -12.30 -2.20 4.20
N SER A 43 -12.08 -3.10 5.16
CA SER A 43 -10.77 -3.59 5.56
C SER A 43 -10.09 -4.22 4.34
N LEU A 44 -9.44 -3.38 3.52
CA LEU A 44 -8.69 -3.82 2.36
C LEU A 44 -7.40 -4.45 2.86
N HIS A 45 -7.30 -5.76 2.71
CA HIS A 45 -6.02 -6.44 2.87
C HIS A 45 -5.13 -6.02 1.70
N PHE A 46 -4.02 -5.35 2.01
CA PHE A 46 -3.03 -4.94 1.03
C PHE A 46 -1.63 -5.38 1.44
N LYS A 47 -0.77 -5.48 0.43
CA LYS A 47 0.67 -5.71 0.54
C LYS A 47 1.39 -4.50 -0.02
N ILE A 48 2.59 -4.22 0.49
CA ILE A 48 3.45 -3.15 0.00
C ILE A 48 4.72 -3.77 -0.53
N ALA A 49 5.11 -3.43 -1.75
CA ALA A 49 6.39 -3.79 -2.34
C ALA A 49 7.26 -2.57 -2.61
N ASP A 50 8.58 -2.73 -2.58
CA ASP A 50 9.54 -1.69 -2.95
C ASP A 50 9.78 -1.62 -4.47
N ASN A 51 10.72 -0.77 -4.90
CA ASN A 51 11.11 -0.62 -6.30
C ASN A 51 11.72 -1.88 -6.93
N SER A 52 12.22 -2.81 -6.13
CA SER A 52 12.73 -4.11 -6.61
C SER A 52 11.64 -5.17 -6.72
N GLY A 53 10.40 -4.84 -6.32
CA GLY A 53 9.29 -5.78 -6.24
C GLY A 53 9.32 -6.66 -4.99
N GLN A 54 10.22 -6.39 -4.03
CA GLN A 54 10.27 -7.13 -2.77
C GLN A 54 9.20 -6.64 -1.80
N GLU A 55 8.48 -7.58 -1.18
CA GLU A 55 7.44 -7.28 -0.19
C GLU A 55 8.08 -6.76 1.12
N ILE A 56 7.56 -5.64 1.62
CA ILE A 56 8.02 -4.99 2.85
C ILE A 56 7.16 -5.46 4.02
N ASN A 57 7.73 -6.38 4.81
CA ASN A 57 7.07 -7.01 5.96
C ASN A 57 7.63 -6.55 7.31
N ASN A 58 8.78 -5.88 7.34
CA ASN A 58 9.40 -5.35 8.55
C ASN A 58 10.12 -4.01 8.32
N ASP A 59 10.53 -3.37 9.41
CA ASP A 59 11.16 -2.05 9.39
C ASP A 59 12.55 -2.07 8.73
N GLN A 60 13.29 -3.18 8.83
CA GLN A 60 14.60 -3.32 8.19
C GLN A 60 14.49 -3.32 6.66
N GLN A 61 13.50 -4.01 6.11
CA GLN A 61 13.20 -3.99 4.67
C GLN A 61 12.78 -2.58 4.22
N LEU A 62 12.00 -1.87 5.04
CA LEU A 62 11.63 -0.49 4.77
C LEU A 62 12.87 0.42 4.72
N GLN A 63 13.78 0.31 5.70
CA GLN A 63 15.03 1.07 5.72
C GLN A 63 15.89 0.79 4.48
N ASN A 64 15.97 -0.47 4.06
CA ASN A 64 16.69 -0.85 2.84
C ASN A 64 16.08 -0.21 1.58
N ALA A 65 14.75 -0.15 1.49
CA ALA A 65 14.08 0.52 0.36
C ALA A 65 14.43 2.02 0.28
N PHE A 66 14.69 2.67 1.41
CA PHE A 66 15.14 4.07 1.48
C PHE A 66 16.61 4.29 1.11
N GLN A 67 17.41 3.23 0.96
CA GLN A 67 18.79 3.34 0.46
C GLN A 67 18.84 3.65 -1.05
N THR A 68 17.75 3.38 -1.78
CA THR A 68 17.65 3.60 -3.22
C THR A 68 16.74 4.78 -3.51
N GLN A 69 17.26 5.84 -4.14
CA GLN A 69 16.49 7.05 -4.47
C GLN A 69 16.22 7.14 -5.98
N PRO A 70 15.00 7.55 -6.41
CA PRO A 70 13.84 7.91 -5.60
C PRO A 70 13.16 6.69 -4.97
N VAL A 71 12.54 6.87 -3.80
CA VAL A 71 11.87 5.78 -3.07
C VAL A 71 10.46 5.57 -3.62
N PHE A 72 10.21 4.37 -4.16
CA PHE A 72 8.91 3.96 -4.69
C PHE A 72 8.35 2.77 -3.90
N PHE A 73 7.06 2.88 -3.57
CA PHE A 73 6.27 1.83 -2.96
C PHE A 73 5.06 1.49 -3.82
N PHE A 74 4.79 0.21 -3.99
CA PHE A 74 3.66 -0.30 -4.76
C PHE A 74 2.68 -0.99 -3.83
N VAL A 75 1.43 -0.50 -3.81
CA VAL A 75 0.36 -1.08 -3.00
C VAL A 75 -0.43 -2.08 -3.85
N HIS A 76 -0.40 -3.34 -3.43
CA HIS A 76 -1.12 -4.43 -4.06
C HIS A 76 -2.30 -4.85 -3.19
N PHE A 77 -3.51 -4.81 -3.74
CA PHE A 77 -4.71 -5.27 -3.04
C PHE A 77 -4.86 -6.78 -3.19
N ASN A 78 -5.02 -7.48 -2.08
CA ASN A 78 -5.48 -8.86 -2.10
C ASN A 78 -6.98 -8.81 -2.42
N GLN A 79 -7.32 -8.97 -3.70
CA GLN A 79 -8.70 -9.02 -4.13
C GLN A 79 -9.34 -10.28 -3.52
N SER A 80 -10.17 -10.09 -2.50
CA SER A 80 -10.92 -11.20 -1.92
C SER A 80 -11.95 -11.67 -2.93
N PHE A 81 -11.69 -12.80 -3.58
CA PHE A 81 -12.57 -13.46 -4.56
C PHE A 81 -13.96 -13.84 -4.00
N VAL A 82 -14.18 -13.65 -2.70
CA VAL A 82 -15.44 -13.99 -2.01
C VAL A 82 -16.64 -13.23 -2.60
N SER A 83 -16.46 -12.01 -3.12
CA SER A 83 -17.55 -11.27 -3.74
C SER A 83 -18.00 -11.84 -5.09
N PHE A 84 -17.12 -12.47 -5.86
CA PHE A 84 -17.50 -13.05 -7.15
C PHE A 84 -18.30 -14.35 -6.98
N PHE A 85 -17.93 -15.17 -5.99
CA PHE A 85 -18.66 -16.40 -5.69
C PHE A 85 -20.07 -16.11 -5.14
N PHE A 86 -20.23 -15.09 -4.29
CA PHE A 86 -21.55 -14.74 -3.74
C PHE A 86 -22.52 -14.20 -4.81
N ILE A 87 -22.04 -13.41 -5.78
CA ILE A 87 -22.90 -12.92 -6.86
C ILE A 87 -23.28 -14.07 -7.81
N HIS A 88 -22.38 -15.02 -8.06
CA HIS A 88 -22.68 -16.15 -8.94
C HIS A 88 -23.60 -17.21 -8.30
N LEU A 89 -23.61 -17.35 -6.97
CA LEU A 89 -24.41 -18.34 -6.25
C LEU A 89 -25.89 -17.93 -6.06
N PHE A 90 -26.21 -16.64 -6.13
CA PHE A 90 -27.59 -16.13 -5.96
C PHE A 90 -28.29 -15.76 -7.28
N PHE A 91 -27.58 -15.86 -8.42
CA PHE A 91 -28.12 -15.54 -9.75
C PHE A 91 -28.24 -16.76 -10.69
N PHE A 92 -28.15 -17.99 -10.16
CA PHE A 92 -28.42 -19.23 -10.89
C PHE A 92 -29.26 -20.21 -10.09
#